data_AF-A0A8T4MV95-F1
#
_entry.id   AF-A0A8T4MV95-F1
#
_cell.length_a   1.000
_cell.length_b   1.000
_cell.length_c   1.000
_cell.angle_alpha   90.00
_cell.angle_beta   90.00
_cell.angle_gamma   90.00
#
_symmetry.space_group_name_H-M   'P 1'
#
loop_
_entity.id
_entity.type
_entity.pdbx_description
1 polymer ?
#
loop_
_entity_poly.entity_id
_entity_poly.type
_entity_poly.pdbx_seq_one_letter_code
_entity_poly.pdbx_strand_id
1 'polypeptide(L)'
;MNLKRGILIGLALYLITFIVGIVLTVIAQINFESLQNMPTTYWIITIIVTVILTSLTSLWYFSKAERNIIEGLKLGITFAIIGFVLDLLFFIPLFLKSSGTQIILQYYSTPSFYITLALVIATTSFIGSRNNAVNAKKEMPQTRKHKKK
;
A
#
# COMPACT_ATOMS: atom_id res chain seq x y z
N MET A 1 5.05 8.19 14.70
CA MET A 1 5.39 7.72 13.33
C MET A 1 6.77 8.20 12.92
N ASN A 2 7.63 7.31 12.43
CA ASN A 2 8.86 7.73 11.75
C ASN A 2 8.51 8.10 10.30
N LEU A 3 8.17 9.37 10.09
CA LEU A 3 7.65 9.89 8.82
C LEU A 3 8.58 9.63 7.65
N LYS A 4 9.90 9.85 7.81
CA LYS A 4 10.89 9.60 6.75
C LYS A 4 10.86 8.17 6.26
N ARG A 5 10.78 7.21 7.19
CA ARG A 5 10.69 5.79 6.85
C ARG A 5 9.34 5.43 6.21
N GLY A 6 8.24 5.98 6.74
CA GLY A 6 6.90 5.80 6.15
C GLY A 6 6.87 6.27 4.70
N ILE A 7 7.50 7.42 4.41
CA ILE A 7 7.61 7.95 3.06
C ILE A 7 8.41 7.03 2.15
N LEU A 8 9.60 6.61 2.59
CA LEU A 8 10.47 5.75 1.77
C LEU A 8 9.81 4.41 1.45
N ILE A 9 9.09 3.82 2.42
CA ILE A 9 8.31 2.60 2.20
C ILE A 9 7.12 2.85 1.28
N GLY A 10 6.43 3.98 1.42
CA GLY A 10 5.33 4.36 0.53
C GLY A 10 5.79 4.52 -0.93
N LEU A 11 6.94 5.18 -1.15
CA LEU A 11 7.56 5.28 -2.48
C LEU A 11 7.90 3.89 -3.05
N ALA A 12 8.51 3.02 -2.23
CA ALA A 12 8.84 1.66 -2.65
C ALA A 12 7.58 0.84 -2.95
N LEU A 13 6.54 0.93 -2.12
CA LEU A 13 5.26 0.26 -2.33
C LEU A 13 4.65 0.71 -3.66
N TYR A 14 4.60 2.03 -3.92
CA TYR A 14 4.09 2.57 -5.18
C TYR A 14 4.84 2.01 -6.40
N LEU A 15 6.18 2.05 -6.37
CA LEU A 15 7.00 1.54 -7.47
C LEU A 15 6.76 0.04 -7.71
N ILE A 16 6.64 -0.76 -6.64
CA ILE A 16 6.32 -2.18 -6.76
C ILE A 16 4.92 -2.37 -7.35
N THR A 17 3.91 -1.67 -6.86
CA THR A 17 2.54 -1.76 -7.40
C THR A 17 2.46 -1.30 -8.85
N PHE A 18 3.24 -0.30 -9.24
CA PHE A 18 3.35 0.17 -10.62
C PHE A 18 3.94 -0.89 -11.55
N ILE A 19 5.07 -1.48 -11.17
CA ILE A 19 5.70 -2.57 -11.93
C ILE A 19 4.76 -3.77 -12.05
N VAL A 20 4.13 -4.16 -10.94
CA VAL A 20 3.18 -5.29 -10.95
C VAL A 20 1.95 -4.97 -11.80
N GLY A 21 1.44 -3.73 -11.77
CA GLY A 21 0.35 -3.28 -12.63
C GLY A 21 0.69 -3.39 -14.12
N ILE A 22 1.90 -2.99 -14.52
CA ILE A 22 2.39 -3.17 -15.91
C ILE A 22 2.40 -4.65 -16.28
N VAL A 23 2.98 -5.50 -15.43
CA VAL A 23 3.04 -6.96 -15.69
C VAL A 23 1.64 -7.57 -15.81
N LEU A 24 0.72 -7.24 -14.90
CA LEU A 24 -0.64 -7.73 -14.93
C LEU A 24 -1.38 -7.28 -16.20
N THR A 25 -1.20 -6.03 -16.61
CA THR A 25 -1.78 -5.50 -17.85
C THR A 25 -1.30 -6.28 -19.06
N VAL A 26 0.01 -6.52 -19.16
CA VAL A 26 0.62 -7.25 -20.29
C VAL A 26 0.10 -8.69 -20.34
N ILE A 27 0.05 -9.38 -19.20
CA ILE A 27 -0.45 -10.76 -19.10
C ILE A 27 -1.94 -10.84 -19.47
N ALA A 28 -2.74 -9.89 -18.99
CA ALA A 28 -4.18 -9.85 -19.23
C ALA A 28 -4.56 -9.26 -20.61
N GLN A 29 -3.58 -8.85 -21.42
CA GLN A 29 -3.79 -8.26 -22.75
C GLN A 29 -4.80 -7.11 -22.75
N ILE A 30 -4.76 -6.26 -21.72
CA ILE A 30 -5.73 -5.18 -21.55
C ILE A 30 -5.49 -4.09 -22.61
N ASN A 31 -6.54 -3.77 -23.37
CA ASN A 31 -6.55 -2.61 -24.26
C ASN A 31 -6.90 -1.35 -23.46
N PHE A 32 -6.01 -0.35 -23.49
CA PHE A 32 -6.19 0.94 -22.81
C PHE A 32 -7.08 1.93 -23.58
N GLU A 33 -7.64 1.56 -24.73
CA GLU A 33 -8.52 2.43 -25.51
C GLU A 33 -9.79 2.83 -24.75
N SER A 34 -10.26 2.01 -23.79
CA SER A 34 -11.36 2.38 -22.90
C SER A 34 -11.22 1.73 -21.53
N LEU A 35 -10.98 2.56 -20.50
CA LEU A 35 -10.99 2.12 -19.10
C LEU A 35 -12.36 1.57 -18.66
N GLN A 36 -13.45 1.92 -19.35
CA GLN A 36 -14.80 1.44 -19.03
C GLN A 36 -15.00 -0.04 -19.34
N ASN A 37 -14.21 -0.60 -20.25
CA ASN A 37 -14.31 -2.01 -20.66
C ASN A 37 -13.32 -2.90 -19.89
N MET A 38 -12.67 -2.40 -18.85
CA MET A 38 -11.77 -3.21 -18.04
C MET A 38 -12.55 -4.34 -17.35
N PRO A 39 -12.15 -5.61 -17.54
CA PRO A 39 -12.79 -6.75 -16.88
C PRO A 39 -12.80 -6.59 -15.36
N THR A 40 -13.92 -6.89 -14.72
CA THR A 40 -14.04 -6.85 -13.24
C THR A 40 -12.99 -7.75 -12.56
N THR A 41 -12.62 -8.86 -13.21
CA THR A 41 -11.56 -9.76 -12.75
C THR A 41 -10.21 -9.07 -12.62
N TYR A 42 -9.85 -8.17 -13.55
CA TYR A 42 -8.62 -7.39 -13.50
C TYR A 42 -8.58 -6.48 -12.27
N TRP A 43 -9.70 -5.79 -11.97
CA TRP A 43 -9.84 -4.97 -10.78
C TRP A 43 -9.70 -5.79 -9.49
N ILE A 44 -10.36 -6.93 -9.40
CA ILE A 44 -10.30 -7.81 -8.23
C ILE A 44 -8.86 -8.29 -7.98
N ILE A 45 -8.16 -8.74 -9.03
CA ILE A 45 -6.76 -9.18 -8.93
C ILE A 45 -5.88 -8.03 -8.44
N THR A 46 -6.03 -6.83 -9.02
CA THR A 46 -5.25 -5.65 -8.66
C THR A 46 -5.48 -5.27 -7.19
N ILE A 47 -6.72 -5.32 -6.71
CA ILE A 47 -7.07 -5.06 -5.31
C ILE A 47 -6.39 -6.09 -4.39
N ILE A 48 -6.52 -7.39 -4.69
CA ILE A 48 -5.92 -8.46 -3.88
C ILE A 48 -4.41 -8.29 -3.78
N VAL A 49 -3.75 -8.07 -4.90
CA VAL A 49 -2.30 -7.85 -4.97
C VAL A 49 -1.90 -6.61 -4.16
N THR A 50 -2.63 -5.50 -4.30
CA THR A 50 -2.37 -4.26 -3.55
C THR A 50 -2.50 -4.47 -2.04
N VAL A 51 -3.53 -5.20 -1.59
CA VAL A 51 -3.72 -5.54 -0.17
C VAL A 51 -2.58 -6.42 0.36
N ILE A 52 -2.13 -7.41 -0.41
CA ILE A 52 -0.99 -8.27 -0.03
C ILE A 52 0.28 -7.43 0.11
N LEU A 53 0.60 -6.60 -0.89
CA LEU A 53 1.79 -5.75 -0.87
C LEU A 53 1.73 -4.72 0.26
N THR A 54 0.57 -4.11 0.50
CA THR A 54 0.34 -3.19 1.62
C THR A 54 0.52 -3.89 2.96
N SER A 55 0.04 -5.14 3.09
CA SER A 55 0.20 -5.94 4.30
C SER A 55 1.68 -6.23 4.58
N LEU A 56 2.43 -6.70 3.57
CA LEU A 56 3.85 -7.02 3.68
C LEU A 56 4.69 -5.79 4.02
N THR A 57 4.46 -4.67 3.34
CA THR A 57 5.16 -3.41 3.59
C THR A 57 4.82 -2.82 4.95
N SER A 58 3.56 -2.91 5.39
CA SER A 58 3.15 -2.50 6.74
C SER A 58 3.81 -3.36 7.81
N LEU A 59 3.82 -4.68 7.65
CA LEU A 59 4.53 -5.58 8.56
C LEU A 59 6.02 -5.25 8.64
N TRP A 60 6.64 -4.92 7.51
CA TRP A 60 8.03 -4.51 7.45
C TRP A 60 8.26 -3.14 8.12
N TYR A 61 7.41 -2.14 7.90
CA TYR A 61 7.47 -0.85 8.61
C TYR A 61 7.39 -1.07 10.13
N PHE A 62 6.38 -1.80 10.59
CA PHE A 62 6.15 -2.11 11.99
C PHE A 62 7.08 -3.17 12.60
N SER A 63 8.09 -3.64 11.87
CA SER A 63 9.16 -4.48 12.45
C SER A 63 10.13 -3.70 13.35
N LYS A 64 10.23 -2.37 13.13
CA LYS A 64 11.09 -1.46 13.92
C LYS A 64 10.36 -0.20 14.40
N ALA A 65 9.04 -0.16 14.27
CA ALA A 65 8.20 0.95 14.71
C ALA A 65 7.13 0.44 15.66
N GLU A 66 6.64 1.31 16.53
CA GLU A 66 5.54 0.98 17.45
C GLU A 66 4.28 0.59 16.68
N ARG A 67 3.65 -0.50 17.12
CA ARG A 67 2.38 -0.98 16.57
C ARG A 67 1.24 -0.45 17.41
N ASN A 68 0.48 0.47 16.85
CA ASN A 68 -0.86 0.80 17.33
C ASN A 68 -1.76 1.19 16.14
N ILE A 69 -3.07 1.23 16.37
CA ILE A 69 -4.06 1.56 15.32
C ILE A 69 -3.86 2.97 14.74
N ILE A 70 -3.47 3.93 15.57
CA ILE A 70 -3.28 5.34 15.18
C ILE A 70 -2.07 5.47 14.24
N GLU A 71 -0.99 4.75 14.51
CA GLU A 71 0.23 4.70 13.71
C GLU A 71 -0.02 3.93 12.42
N GLY A 72 -0.87 2.89 12.45
CA GLY A 72 -1.38 2.22 11.26
C GLY A 72 -2.19 3.14 10.35
N LEU A 73 -3.08 3.96 10.94
CA LEU A 73 -3.87 4.94 10.21
C LEU A 73 -2.98 6.02 9.59
N LYS A 74 -2.04 6.59 10.35
CA LYS A 74 -1.07 7.57 9.85
C LYS A 74 -0.23 7.01 8.70
N LEU A 75 0.20 5.74 8.79
CA LEU A 75 0.93 5.07 7.72
C LEU A 75 0.07 4.94 6.45
N GLY A 76 -1.19 4.52 6.60
CA GLY A 76 -2.13 4.39 5.48
C GLY A 76 -2.40 5.73 4.78
N ILE A 77 -2.62 6.79 5.56
CA ILE A 77 -2.76 8.15 5.03
C ILE A 77 -1.47 8.60 4.32
N THR A 78 -0.30 8.26 4.87
CA THR A 78 0.98 8.56 4.23
C THR A 78 1.12 7.85 2.88
N PHE A 79 0.76 6.57 2.81
CA PHE A 79 0.75 5.82 1.54
C PHE A 79 -0.23 6.42 0.53
N ALA A 80 -1.43 6.80 0.97
CA ALA A 80 -2.41 7.48 0.15
C ALA A 80 -1.86 8.78 -0.45
N ILE A 81 -1.32 9.67 0.39
CA ILE A 81 -0.76 10.96 -0.04
C ILE A 81 0.37 10.74 -1.05
N ILE A 82 1.28 9.80 -0.78
CA ILE A 82 2.39 9.51 -1.69
C ILE A 82 1.87 8.96 -3.02
N GLY A 83 0.89 8.06 -2.98
CA GLY A 83 0.24 7.54 -4.19
C GLY A 83 -0.35 8.66 -5.03
N PHE A 84 -1.12 9.58 -4.42
CA PHE A 84 -1.66 10.75 -5.12
C PHE A 84 -0.57 11.66 -5.70
N VAL A 85 0.47 11.96 -4.93
CA VAL A 85 1.58 12.82 -5.41
C VAL A 85 2.30 12.17 -6.59
N LEU A 86 2.57 10.86 -6.52
CA LEU A 86 3.22 10.14 -7.61
C LEU A 86 2.30 10.01 -8.83
N ASP A 87 1.02 9.70 -8.64
CA ASP A 87 0.04 9.67 -9.75
C ASP A 87 0.01 11.01 -10.48
N LEU A 88 -0.06 12.12 -9.74
CA LEU A 88 -0.01 13.46 -10.34
C LEU A 88 1.28 13.67 -11.14
N LEU A 89 2.44 13.29 -10.59
CA LEU A 89 3.73 13.40 -11.28
C LEU A 89 3.77 12.56 -12.57
N PHE A 90 3.27 11.33 -12.53
CA PHE A 90 3.20 10.44 -13.69
C PHE A 90 2.14 10.87 -14.71
N PHE A 91 1.11 11.60 -14.28
CA PHE A 91 0.06 12.12 -15.16
C PHE A 91 0.40 13.47 -15.81
N ILE A 92 1.42 14.20 -15.35
CA ILE A 92 1.87 15.46 -15.99
C ILE A 92 2.08 15.32 -17.51
N PRO A 93 2.81 14.30 -18.02
CA PRO A 93 2.97 14.12 -19.46
C PRO A 93 1.66 13.81 -20.19
N LEU A 94 0.68 13.20 -19.51
CA LEU A 94 -0.65 12.92 -20.07
C LEU A 94 -1.50 14.18 -20.16
N PHE A 95 -1.42 15.10 -19.18
CA PHE A 95 -2.12 16.39 -19.24
C PHE A 95 -1.73 17.24 -20.45
N LEU A 96 -0.51 17.07 -20.98
CA LEU A 96 -0.04 17.75 -22.18
C LEU A 96 -0.65 17.20 -23.48
N LYS A 97 -1.39 16.08 -23.44
CA LYS A 97 -2.09 15.48 -24.59
C LYS A 97 -3.59 15.77 -24.51
N SER A 98 -4.23 16.09 -25.64
CA SER A 98 -5.65 16.52 -25.66
C SER A 98 -6.65 15.50 -25.10
N SER A 99 -6.34 14.20 -25.18
CA SER A 99 -7.14 13.11 -24.62
C SER A 99 -6.77 12.71 -23.19
N GLY A 100 -5.64 13.18 -22.66
CA GLY A 100 -5.13 12.72 -21.37
C GLY A 100 -5.99 13.14 -20.18
N THR A 101 -6.57 14.34 -20.23
CA THR A 101 -7.44 14.86 -19.16
C THR A 101 -8.68 13.98 -18.95
N GLN A 102 -9.25 13.44 -20.03
CA GLN A 102 -10.41 12.55 -19.95
C GLN A 102 -10.06 11.20 -19.31
N ILE A 103 -8.89 10.64 -19.66
CA ILE A 103 -8.41 9.37 -19.10
C ILE A 103 -8.18 9.49 -17.60
N ILE A 104 -7.55 10.59 -17.16
CA ILE A 104 -7.29 10.85 -15.74
C ILE A 104 -8.61 11.02 -14.98
N LEU A 105 -9.55 11.78 -15.53
CA LEU A 105 -10.86 11.96 -14.92
C LEU A 105 -11.62 10.63 -14.80
N GLN A 106 -11.58 9.78 -15.83
CA GLN A 106 -12.19 8.44 -15.79
C GLN A 106 -11.57 7.55 -14.71
N TYR A 107 -10.24 7.57 -14.57
CA TYR A 107 -9.53 6.83 -13.53
C TYR A 107 -9.98 7.24 -12.12
N TYR A 108 -9.99 8.54 -11.80
CA TYR A 108 -10.44 9.04 -10.50
C TYR A 108 -11.96 9.00 -10.30
N SER A 109 -12.74 8.79 -11.35
CA SER A 109 -14.20 8.57 -11.23
C SER A 109 -14.56 7.11 -10.97
N THR A 110 -13.58 6.19 -11.06
CA THR A 110 -13.84 4.76 -10.93
C THR A 110 -13.99 4.35 -9.45
N PRO A 111 -15.10 3.71 -9.03
CA PRO A 111 -15.31 3.31 -7.64
C PRO A 111 -14.21 2.40 -7.07
N SER A 112 -13.65 1.52 -7.91
CA SER A 112 -12.57 0.60 -7.56
C SER A 112 -11.32 1.32 -7.02
N PHE A 113 -11.05 2.54 -7.48
CA PHE A 113 -9.95 3.36 -6.96
C PHE A 113 -10.16 3.66 -5.47
N TYR A 114 -11.34 4.18 -5.10
CA TYR A 114 -11.66 4.53 -3.71
C TYR A 114 -11.78 3.30 -2.81
N ILE A 115 -12.29 2.18 -3.34
CA ILE A 115 -12.31 0.90 -2.62
C ILE A 115 -10.88 0.46 -2.31
N THR A 116 -9.97 0.53 -3.28
CA THR A 116 -8.56 0.18 -3.08
C THR A 116 -7.91 1.09 -2.04
N LEU A 117 -8.15 2.40 -2.12
CA LEU A 117 -7.64 3.38 -1.17
C LEU A 117 -8.13 3.08 0.26
N ALA A 118 -9.43 2.82 0.43
CA ALA A 118 -10.01 2.46 1.71
C ALA A 118 -9.40 1.16 2.26
N LEU A 119 -9.18 0.16 1.40
CA LEU A 119 -8.55 -1.10 1.78
C LEU A 119 -7.09 -0.92 2.18
N VAL A 120 -6.33 -0.05 1.51
CA VAL A 120 -4.95 0.28 1.91
C VAL A 120 -4.93 0.83 3.33
N ILE A 121 -5.78 1.83 3.62
CA ILE A 121 -5.88 2.46 4.93
C ILE A 121 -6.36 1.46 6.00
N ALA A 122 -7.37 0.65 5.68
CA ALA A 122 -7.88 -0.39 6.57
C ALA A 122 -6.81 -1.44 6.87
N THR A 123 -6.03 -1.85 5.86
CA THR A 123 -4.96 -2.84 5.98
C THR A 123 -3.84 -2.33 6.87
N THR A 124 -3.34 -1.10 6.65
CA THR A 124 -2.28 -0.53 7.48
C THR A 124 -2.74 -0.36 8.93
N SER A 125 -3.99 0.08 9.13
CA SER A 125 -4.61 0.23 10.45
C SER A 125 -4.77 -1.11 11.17
N PHE A 126 -5.23 -2.14 10.45
CA PHE A 126 -5.37 -3.50 10.97
C PHE A 126 -4.02 -4.11 11.33
N ILE A 127 -3.00 -3.97 10.48
CA ILE A 127 -1.65 -4.45 10.81
C ILE A 127 -1.06 -3.68 12.00
N GLY A 128 -1.31 -2.37 12.07
CA GLY A 128 -0.91 -1.53 13.20
C GLY A 128 -1.59 -1.90 14.51
N SER A 129 -2.85 -2.35 14.50
CA SER A 129 -3.59 -2.73 15.71
C SER A 129 -3.20 -4.10 16.28
N ARG A 130 -2.49 -4.95 15.51
CA ARG A 130 -2.05 -6.27 15.99
C ARG A 130 -0.96 -6.12 17.06
N ASN A 131 -1.32 -6.42 18.31
CA ASN A 131 -0.38 -6.46 19.44
C ASN A 131 0.78 -7.43 19.17
N ASN A 132 2.01 -6.94 19.35
CA ASN A 132 3.23 -7.71 19.19
C ASN A 132 3.44 -8.65 20.39
N ALA A 133 2.71 -9.77 20.43
CA ALA A 133 3.09 -10.90 21.30
C ALA A 133 4.51 -11.45 20.96
N VAL A 134 5.00 -11.15 19.75
CA VAL A 134 6.31 -11.59 19.25
C VAL A 134 7.50 -10.84 19.87
N ASN A 135 7.33 -9.58 20.27
CA ASN A 135 8.42 -8.83 20.93
C ASN A 135 8.48 -9.06 22.44
N ALA A 136 7.34 -9.36 23.09
CA ALA A 136 7.32 -9.75 24.50
C ALA A 136 8.15 -11.02 24.79
N LYS A 137 8.37 -11.88 23.79
CA LYS A 137 9.20 -13.09 23.93
C LYS A 137 10.71 -12.81 23.87
N LYS A 138 11.16 -11.67 23.33
CA LYS A 138 12.59 -11.32 23.25
C LYS A 138 13.11 -10.63 24.52
N GLU A 139 12.22 -10.13 25.37
CA GLU A 139 12.59 -9.41 26.59
C GLU A 139 12.48 -10.23 27.86
N MET A 140 12.19 -11.55 27.81
CA MET A 140 12.36 -12.37 29.01
C MET A 140 13.85 -12.41 29.37
N PRO A 141 14.27 -11.76 30.47
CA PRO A 141 15.62 -11.94 30.96
C PRO A 141 15.75 -13.42 31.32
N GLN A 142 16.84 -14.06 30.94
CA GLN A 142 17.25 -15.32 31.55
C GLN A 142 17.63 -15.07 33.02
N THR A 143 16.67 -14.68 33.86
CA THR A 143 16.89 -14.59 35.29
C THR A 143 16.79 -15.99 35.87
N ARG A 144 17.95 -16.41 36.39
CA ARG A 144 18.14 -17.39 37.47
C ARG A 144 17.91 -18.85 37.09
N LYS A 145 18.98 -19.51 36.63
CA LYS A 145 19.31 -20.81 37.23
C LYS A 145 20.10 -20.58 38.51
N HIS A 146 19.40 -20.87 39.59
CA HIS A 146 19.82 -20.82 40.98
C HIS A 146 21.12 -21.61 41.22
N LYS A 147 22.06 -20.95 41.92
CA LYS A 147 23.03 -21.59 42.81
C LYS A 147 22.36 -22.68 43.67
N LYS A 148 22.90 -23.89 43.65
CA LYS A 148 22.92 -24.86 44.77
C LYS A 148 24.35 -25.40 44.81
N LYS A 149 25.14 -24.84 45.74
CA LYS A 149 25.64 -25.46 46.98
C LYS A 149 26.82 -26.37 46.68
#